data_AF-A0A5C4JYJ9-F1
#
_entry.id   AF-A0A5C4JYJ9-F1
#
_cell.length_a   1.000
_cell.length_b   1.000
_cell.length_c   1.000
_cell.angle_alpha   90.00
_cell.angle_beta   90.00
_cell.angle_gamma   90.00
#
_symmetry.space_group_name_H-M   'P 1'
#
loop_
_entity.id
_entity.type
_entity.pdbx_description
1 polymer ?
#
loop_
_entity_poly.entity_id
_entity_poly.type
_entity_poly.pdbx_seq_one_letter_code
_entity_poly.pdbx_strand_id
1 'polypeptide(L)'
;MRTVSGITGLFLASLLLICGSPAYAAPSPGEGVQSLLGNDISWPQCNTAFPTGQAFAIVGVNNGLANTTNPCLAEQLRWAEDSAGHPGRPTVSLYVNTANPGAAGSWWPEEDEYPAGREVHNPYGPCEDGDFGKACAYMYGFAKAYDDAHHRGVSNPGSYFWWLDVETENSWSGTDKEANRAVLEGMTDFFHSIGAQVGIYSTGRQWDQIVGPVSSSSNLYVLPSWLAGSRSASGAALACADAPLTGGGTVALTQFVSRGFDYNHSCP
;
A
#
# COMPACT_ATOMS: atom_id res chain seq x y z
N MET A 1 -42.37 -75.78 -47.02
CA MET A 1 -41.21 -75.22 -46.29
C MET A 1 -40.29 -74.62 -47.35
N ARG A 2 -40.28 -73.29 -47.57
CA ARG A 2 -39.32 -72.31 -46.99
C ARG A 2 -37.88 -72.89 -47.01
N THR A 3 -36.88 -72.34 -47.69
CA THR A 3 -36.49 -70.91 -47.72
C THR A 3 -35.42 -70.64 -48.81
N VAL A 4 -35.45 -69.42 -49.34
CA VAL A 4 -34.47 -68.77 -50.23
C VAL A 4 -33.18 -68.48 -49.45
N SER A 5 -31.99 -68.78 -50.00
CA SER A 5 -30.71 -68.28 -49.47
C SER A 5 -30.31 -67.01 -50.21
N GLY A 6 -30.34 -65.89 -49.50
CA GLY A 6 -29.89 -64.58 -49.95
C GLY A 6 -28.40 -64.36 -49.68
N ILE A 7 -27.79 -63.61 -50.60
CA ILE A 7 -26.41 -63.11 -50.58
C ILE A 7 -26.24 -62.12 -49.43
N THR A 8 -25.14 -62.18 -48.69
CA THR A 8 -24.72 -61.09 -47.79
C THR A 8 -23.23 -60.84 -48.00
N GLY A 9 -22.91 -59.74 -48.70
CA GLY A 9 -21.56 -59.21 -48.81
C GLY A 9 -21.15 -58.51 -47.53
N LEU A 10 -19.98 -58.82 -47.00
CA LEU A 10 -19.35 -58.05 -45.93
C LEU A 10 -18.75 -56.76 -46.50
N PHE A 11 -19.27 -55.61 -46.06
CA PHE A 11 -18.60 -54.32 -46.18
C PHE A 11 -17.62 -54.18 -45.00
N LEU A 12 -16.31 -54.12 -45.28
CA LEU A 12 -15.30 -53.67 -44.31
C LEU A 12 -15.31 -52.13 -44.27
N ALA A 13 -15.82 -51.55 -43.19
CA ALA A 13 -15.64 -50.13 -42.90
C ALA A 13 -14.24 -49.94 -42.25
N SER A 14 -13.35 -49.24 -42.95
CA SER A 14 -12.02 -48.88 -42.44
C SER A 14 -12.14 -47.61 -41.58
N LEU A 15 -12.01 -47.73 -40.26
CA LEU A 15 -11.88 -46.58 -39.37
C LEU A 15 -10.48 -45.96 -39.51
N LEU A 16 -10.40 -44.78 -40.12
CA LEU A 16 -9.22 -43.91 -40.06
C LEU A 16 -9.17 -43.23 -38.69
N LEU A 17 -8.31 -43.72 -37.80
CA LEU A 17 -7.93 -43.05 -36.56
C LEU A 17 -6.99 -41.89 -36.89
N ILE A 18 -7.52 -40.67 -36.93
CA ILE A 18 -6.74 -39.44 -37.01
C ILE A 18 -6.18 -39.17 -35.60
N CYS A 19 -4.91 -39.48 -35.37
CA CYS A 19 -4.18 -39.01 -34.19
C CYS A 19 -4.02 -37.48 -34.30
N GLY A 20 -4.96 -36.73 -33.74
CA GLY A 20 -4.79 -35.30 -33.52
C GLY A 20 -3.69 -35.09 -32.48
N SER A 21 -2.54 -34.59 -32.89
CA SER A 21 -1.55 -34.05 -31.95
C SER A 21 -2.23 -32.95 -31.11
N PRO A 22 -2.02 -32.88 -29.78
CA PRO A 22 -2.52 -31.76 -29.01
C PRO A 22 -1.92 -30.47 -29.58
N ALA A 23 -2.77 -29.60 -30.12
CA ALA A 23 -2.36 -28.27 -30.52
C ALA A 23 -1.95 -27.52 -29.25
N TYR A 24 -0.65 -27.37 -29.03
CA TYR A 24 -0.15 -26.43 -28.03
C TYR A 24 -0.49 -25.04 -28.56
N ALA A 25 -1.44 -24.37 -27.91
CA ALA A 25 -1.70 -22.96 -28.17
C ALA A 25 -0.38 -22.20 -27.94
N ALA A 26 0.05 -21.45 -28.95
CA ALA A 26 1.17 -20.54 -28.77
C ALA A 26 0.75 -19.47 -27.74
N PRO A 27 1.61 -19.13 -26.76
CA PRO A 27 1.28 -18.12 -25.78
C PRO A 27 0.89 -16.81 -26.46
N SER A 28 -0.14 -16.14 -25.93
CA SER A 28 -0.56 -14.83 -26.41
C SER A 28 0.58 -13.81 -26.18
N PRO A 29 0.69 -12.74 -27.00
CA PRO A 29 1.61 -11.64 -26.67
C PRO A 29 1.31 -11.11 -25.25
N GLY A 30 2.23 -11.33 -24.31
CA GLY A 30 2.07 -10.99 -22.88
C GLY A 30 1.95 -12.20 -21.94
N GLU A 31 1.77 -13.41 -22.46
CA GLU A 31 1.79 -14.64 -21.67
C GLU A 31 3.25 -15.01 -21.35
N GLY A 32 3.61 -14.96 -20.06
CA GLY A 32 4.99 -15.11 -19.59
C GLY A 32 5.79 -13.79 -19.45
N VAL A 33 5.18 -12.62 -19.73
CA VAL A 33 5.76 -11.34 -19.31
C VAL A 33 5.36 -11.13 -17.86
N GLN A 34 6.31 -11.35 -16.95
CA GLN A 34 6.15 -11.02 -15.54
C GLN A 34 5.71 -9.54 -15.44
N SER A 35 4.53 -9.32 -14.88
CA SER A 35 4.06 -7.96 -14.59
C SER A 35 5.11 -7.28 -13.71
N LEU A 36 5.51 -6.05 -14.05
CA LEU A 36 6.31 -5.20 -13.16
C LEU A 36 5.44 -4.40 -12.18
N LEU A 37 4.11 -4.58 -12.25
CA LEU A 37 3.17 -3.91 -11.36
C LEU A 37 3.14 -4.61 -10.01
N GLY A 38 3.12 -3.82 -8.95
CA GLY A 38 2.79 -4.29 -7.62
C GLY A 38 1.30 -4.22 -7.33
N ASN A 39 0.92 -4.73 -6.17
CA ASN A 39 -0.43 -4.60 -5.62
C ASN A 39 -0.36 -4.14 -4.17
N ASP A 40 -1.34 -3.37 -3.75
CA ASP A 40 -1.57 -3.08 -2.34
C ASP A 40 -2.89 -3.71 -1.87
N ILE A 41 -2.88 -4.24 -0.64
CA ILE A 41 -4.07 -4.80 0.03
C ILE A 41 -4.07 -4.46 1.51
N SER A 42 -5.24 -4.52 2.13
CA SER A 42 -5.42 -4.35 3.56
C SER A 42 -6.70 -5.05 4.03
N TRP A 43 -7.22 -4.65 5.19
CA TRP A 43 -8.39 -5.22 5.82
C TRP A 43 -9.63 -5.41 4.91
N PRO A 44 -9.90 -4.61 3.85
CA PRO A 44 -11.06 -4.84 2.98
C PRO A 44 -10.98 -6.17 2.23
N GLN A 45 -9.77 -6.70 2.03
CA GLN A 45 -9.54 -8.00 1.38
C GLN A 45 -9.53 -9.17 2.39
N CYS A 46 -9.78 -8.96 3.68
CA CYS A 46 -9.84 -10.10 4.61
C CYS A 46 -10.92 -11.11 4.19
N ASN A 47 -10.57 -12.40 4.18
CA ASN A 47 -11.43 -13.51 3.76
C ASN A 47 -11.87 -13.47 2.28
N THR A 48 -11.14 -12.75 1.42
CA THR A 48 -11.34 -12.77 -0.04
C THR A 48 -10.15 -13.41 -0.75
N ALA A 49 -10.27 -13.64 -2.05
CA ALA A 49 -9.10 -13.96 -2.86
C ALA A 49 -8.19 -12.71 -2.97
N PHE A 50 -6.88 -12.93 -2.89
CA PHE A 50 -5.87 -11.90 -3.10
C PHE A 50 -5.45 -11.82 -4.58
N PRO A 51 -4.85 -10.69 -5.03
CA PRO A 51 -4.26 -10.63 -6.37
C PRO A 51 -3.12 -11.65 -6.51
N THR A 52 -2.76 -11.99 -7.74
CA THR A 52 -1.63 -12.91 -8.02
C THR A 52 -0.76 -12.36 -9.13
N GLY A 53 0.52 -12.74 -9.16
CA GLY A 53 1.46 -12.33 -10.20
C GLY A 53 2.01 -10.92 -10.04
N GLN A 54 1.89 -10.34 -8.84
CA GLN A 54 2.46 -9.04 -8.51
C GLN A 54 4.01 -9.09 -8.44
N ALA A 55 4.65 -8.00 -8.85
CA ALA A 55 6.11 -7.83 -8.77
C ALA A 55 6.58 -7.50 -7.35
N PHE A 56 5.78 -6.72 -6.63
CA PHE A 56 5.99 -6.32 -5.25
C PHE A 56 4.63 -6.10 -4.58
N ALA A 57 4.61 -6.13 -3.25
CA ALA A 57 3.41 -5.99 -2.47
C ALA A 57 3.53 -4.85 -1.45
N ILE A 58 2.41 -4.20 -1.18
CA ILE A 58 2.25 -3.21 -0.10
C ILE A 58 1.11 -3.67 0.79
N VAL A 59 1.33 -3.79 2.10
CA VAL A 59 0.31 -4.32 3.03
C VAL A 59 -0.06 -3.28 4.07
N GLY A 60 -1.36 -3.02 4.21
CA GLY A 60 -1.89 -2.10 5.22
C GLY A 60 -1.82 -2.72 6.62
N VAL A 61 -1.16 -2.03 7.55
CA VAL A 61 -0.94 -2.54 8.92
C VAL A 61 -2.15 -2.27 9.83
N ASN A 62 -2.87 -1.18 9.57
CA ASN A 62 -4.06 -0.79 10.32
C ASN A 62 -5.35 -0.98 9.52
N ASN A 63 -6.49 -0.96 10.22
CA ASN A 63 -7.81 -1.26 9.67
C ASN A 63 -8.60 0.04 9.44
N GLY A 64 -8.08 0.92 8.59
CA GLY A 64 -8.73 2.18 8.21
C GLY A 64 -8.72 3.31 9.25
N LEU A 65 -8.16 3.07 10.44
CA LEU A 65 -7.95 4.09 11.47
C LEU A 65 -6.55 3.92 12.06
N ALA A 66 -5.90 5.03 12.41
CA ALA A 66 -4.53 5.03 12.94
C ALA A 66 -4.35 4.21 14.24
N ASN A 67 -5.45 3.90 14.95
CA ASN A 67 -5.44 3.15 16.20
C ASN A 67 -5.97 1.70 16.09
N THR A 68 -6.23 1.17 14.89
CA THR A 68 -6.79 -0.17 14.70
C THR A 68 -5.78 -1.16 14.13
N THR A 69 -5.95 -2.46 14.38
CA THR A 69 -5.10 -3.51 13.80
C THR A 69 -5.80 -4.16 12.62
N ASN A 70 -5.08 -4.36 11.51
CA ASN A 70 -5.56 -5.19 10.41
C ASN A 70 -5.64 -6.66 10.86
N PRO A 71 -6.85 -7.26 10.94
CA PRO A 71 -7.01 -8.61 11.49
C PRO A 71 -6.45 -9.72 10.59
N CYS A 72 -6.21 -9.45 9.30
CA CYS A 72 -5.62 -10.41 8.37
C CYS A 72 -4.16 -10.07 8.00
N LEU A 73 -3.50 -9.14 8.72
CA LEU A 73 -2.12 -8.71 8.44
C LEU A 73 -1.15 -9.88 8.26
N ALA A 74 -1.17 -10.86 9.17
CA ALA A 74 -0.27 -12.00 9.10
C ALA A 74 -0.48 -12.89 7.86
N GLU A 75 -1.72 -12.99 7.36
CA GLU A 75 -2.03 -13.72 6.12
C GLU A 75 -1.57 -12.92 4.90
N GLN A 76 -1.81 -11.61 4.91
CA GLN A 76 -1.44 -10.70 3.82
C GLN A 76 0.07 -10.54 3.69
N LEU A 77 0.82 -10.54 4.80
CA LEU A 77 2.29 -10.55 4.75
C LEU A 77 2.82 -11.82 4.10
N ARG A 78 2.21 -12.99 4.36
CA ARG A 78 2.64 -14.23 3.68
C ARG A 78 2.35 -14.17 2.18
N TRP A 79 1.19 -13.67 1.79
CA TRP A 79 0.87 -13.42 0.39
C TRP A 79 1.85 -12.45 -0.28
N ALA A 80 2.27 -11.41 0.45
CA ALA A 80 3.18 -10.40 -0.05
C ALA A 80 4.57 -11.01 -0.38
N GLU A 81 5.03 -11.98 0.39
CA GLU A 81 6.29 -12.70 0.14
C GLU A 81 6.26 -13.58 -1.13
N ASP A 82 5.07 -13.93 -1.64
CA ASP A 82 4.93 -14.66 -2.92
C ASP A 82 5.13 -13.73 -4.15
N SER A 83 5.45 -12.46 -3.94
CA SER A 83 5.74 -11.50 -5.01
C SER A 83 6.97 -11.92 -5.82
N ALA A 84 6.88 -11.76 -7.13
CA ALA A 84 7.89 -12.30 -8.03
C ALA A 84 9.21 -11.46 -8.08
N GLY A 85 9.23 -10.31 -7.39
CA GLY A 85 10.36 -9.41 -7.26
C GLY A 85 10.39 -8.28 -8.30
N HIS A 86 10.97 -7.14 -7.91
CA HIS A 86 11.19 -5.98 -8.77
C HIS A 86 12.56 -5.35 -8.47
N PRO A 87 13.38 -4.99 -9.48
CA PRO A 87 14.76 -4.56 -9.28
C PRO A 87 14.91 -3.24 -8.49
N GLY A 88 13.90 -2.38 -8.53
CA GLY A 88 13.89 -1.07 -7.86
C GLY A 88 12.92 -0.94 -6.68
N ARG A 89 12.30 -2.03 -6.22
CA ARG A 89 11.31 -1.99 -5.13
C ARG A 89 11.56 -3.10 -4.13
N PRO A 90 11.30 -2.87 -2.83
CA PRO A 90 11.28 -3.96 -1.86
C PRO A 90 10.18 -4.97 -2.26
N THR A 91 10.43 -6.25 -2.00
CA THR A 91 9.41 -7.32 -2.22
C THR A 91 8.13 -7.00 -1.45
N VAL A 92 8.29 -6.55 -0.21
CA VAL A 92 7.20 -6.16 0.68
C VAL A 92 7.49 -4.78 1.26
N SER A 93 6.51 -3.90 1.17
CA SER A 93 6.44 -2.64 1.92
C SER A 93 5.13 -2.56 2.69
N LEU A 94 5.03 -1.62 3.62
CA LEU A 94 3.90 -1.49 4.51
C LEU A 94 3.28 -0.11 4.34
N TYR A 95 1.99 0.01 4.62
CA TYR A 95 1.35 1.31 4.75
C TYR A 95 0.47 1.40 6.00
N VAL A 96 0.25 2.62 6.47
CA VAL A 96 -0.57 2.91 7.64
C VAL A 96 -1.49 4.09 7.33
N ASN A 97 -2.80 3.94 7.56
CA ASN A 97 -3.72 5.08 7.61
C ASN A 97 -3.28 6.02 8.73
N THR A 98 -3.01 7.28 8.39
CA THR A 98 -2.56 8.31 9.33
C THR A 98 -3.71 9.22 9.73
N ALA A 99 -3.58 9.96 10.84
CA ALA A 99 -4.68 10.78 11.35
C ALA A 99 -4.20 11.94 12.23
N ASN A 100 -4.99 13.00 12.28
CA ASN A 100 -4.96 14.05 13.29
C ASN A 100 -6.41 14.34 13.76
N PRO A 101 -6.99 13.50 14.64
CA PRO A 101 -8.38 13.67 15.07
C PRO A 101 -8.57 14.81 16.10
N GLY A 102 -7.49 15.33 16.69
CA GLY A 102 -7.54 16.30 17.79
C GLY A 102 -8.48 15.83 18.91
N ALA A 103 -9.34 16.74 19.40
CA ALA A 103 -10.30 16.47 20.46
C ALA A 103 -11.35 15.37 20.15
N ALA A 104 -11.51 14.98 18.87
CA ALA A 104 -12.40 13.89 18.49
C ALA A 104 -11.74 12.50 18.66
N GLY A 105 -10.43 12.45 18.93
CA GLY A 105 -9.69 11.21 19.16
C GLY A 105 -10.05 10.56 20.49
N SER A 106 -9.97 9.23 20.56
CA SER A 106 -10.16 8.49 21.81
C SER A 106 -8.95 8.56 22.76
N TRP A 107 -7.81 9.06 22.27
CA TRP A 107 -6.58 9.27 23.01
C TRP A 107 -5.77 10.39 22.35
N TRP A 108 -5.08 11.17 23.18
CA TRP A 108 -4.19 12.26 22.78
C TRP A 108 -2.99 12.31 23.74
N PRO A 109 -1.77 12.67 23.29
CA PRO A 109 -0.63 12.82 24.19
C PRO A 109 -0.81 14.03 25.11
N GLU A 110 -0.23 13.94 26.30
CA GLU A 110 -0.28 14.98 27.34
C GLU A 110 1.13 15.50 27.68
N GLU A 111 2.17 14.88 27.12
CA GLU A 111 3.58 15.13 27.37
C GLU A 111 4.47 14.60 26.23
N ASP A 112 5.75 14.96 26.22
CA ASP A 112 6.75 14.53 25.23
C ASP A 112 7.38 13.16 25.57
N GLU A 113 6.52 12.18 25.90
CA GLU A 113 6.95 10.84 26.29
C GLU A 113 6.14 9.75 25.56
N TYR A 114 6.82 8.85 24.84
CA TYR A 114 6.16 7.65 24.29
C TYR A 114 7.15 6.55 23.89
N PRO A 115 6.94 5.27 24.31
CA PRO A 115 5.98 4.85 25.33
C PRO A 115 6.35 5.43 26.70
N ALA A 116 5.51 5.24 27.71
CA ALA A 116 5.80 5.72 29.07
C ALA A 116 7.23 5.34 29.53
N GLY A 117 7.93 6.29 30.12
CA GLY A 117 9.34 6.31 30.49
C GLY A 117 10.34 6.66 29.37
N ARG A 118 9.89 7.09 28.18
CA ARG A 118 10.77 7.39 27.03
C ARG A 118 10.54 8.79 26.47
N GLU A 119 11.42 9.71 26.87
CA GLU A 119 11.43 11.07 26.34
C GLU A 119 11.64 11.10 24.83
N VAL A 120 10.89 11.99 24.15
CA VAL A 120 10.98 12.24 22.71
C VAL A 120 11.39 13.69 22.50
N HIS A 121 12.34 13.93 21.61
CA HIS A 121 12.67 15.29 21.20
C HIS A 121 11.54 15.86 20.33
N ASN A 122 10.88 16.91 20.82
CA ASN A 122 9.81 17.60 20.11
C ASN A 122 10.31 18.92 19.48
N PRO A 123 10.36 19.03 18.14
CA PRO A 123 10.85 20.25 17.47
C PRO A 123 9.89 21.45 17.60
N TYR A 124 8.68 21.23 18.11
CA TYR A 124 7.65 22.26 18.26
C TYR A 124 7.51 22.81 19.69
N GLY A 125 8.36 22.36 20.61
CA GLY A 125 8.23 22.65 22.05
C GLY A 125 7.41 21.59 22.77
N PRO A 126 7.17 21.76 24.08
CA PRO A 126 6.53 20.75 24.89
C PRO A 126 5.08 20.50 24.45
N CYS A 127 4.70 19.22 24.32
CA CYS A 127 3.30 18.83 24.37
C CYS A 127 2.77 19.00 25.80
N GLU A 128 1.59 19.60 25.93
CA GLU A 128 0.89 19.81 27.21
C GLU A 128 -0.53 19.25 27.12
N ASP A 129 -1.05 18.72 28.23
CA ASP A 129 -2.42 18.21 28.32
C ASP A 129 -3.45 19.23 27.78
N GLY A 130 -4.33 18.74 26.89
CA GLY A 130 -5.35 19.54 26.22
C GLY A 130 -4.89 20.37 25.02
N ASP A 131 -3.60 20.35 24.64
CA ASP A 131 -3.12 20.99 23.41
C ASP A 131 -3.34 20.10 22.18
N PHE A 132 -3.94 20.63 21.12
CA PHE A 132 -4.13 19.95 19.83
C PHE A 132 -3.28 20.55 18.70
N GLY A 133 -2.39 21.49 19.05
CA GLY A 133 -1.45 22.13 18.15
C GLY A 133 -0.28 21.22 17.77
N LYS A 134 0.70 21.82 17.08
CA LYS A 134 1.83 21.08 16.49
C LYS A 134 2.61 20.23 17.48
N ALA A 135 2.82 20.69 18.72
CA ALA A 135 3.61 19.96 19.71
C ALA A 135 2.97 18.60 20.03
N CYS A 136 1.71 18.59 20.45
CA CYS A 136 1.02 17.34 20.72
C CYS A 136 0.63 16.55 19.46
N ALA A 137 0.39 17.21 18.32
CA ALA A 137 0.19 16.52 17.06
C ALA A 137 1.44 15.74 16.62
N TYR A 138 2.63 16.31 16.79
CA TYR A 138 3.90 15.59 16.56
C TYR A 138 4.02 14.36 17.46
N MET A 139 3.77 14.51 18.76
CA MET A 139 3.79 13.38 19.70
C MET A 139 2.72 12.33 19.38
N TYR A 140 1.55 12.74 18.90
CA TYR A 140 0.50 11.83 18.46
C TYR A 140 1.00 10.97 17.29
N GLY A 141 1.60 11.60 16.28
CA GLY A 141 2.20 10.93 15.15
C GLY A 141 3.29 9.93 15.57
N PHE A 142 4.24 10.39 16.38
CA PHE A 142 5.30 9.54 16.93
C PHE A 142 4.73 8.31 17.65
N ALA A 143 3.71 8.52 18.49
CA ALA A 143 3.05 7.44 19.21
C ALA A 143 2.31 6.46 18.30
N LYS A 144 1.62 6.95 17.26
CA LYS A 144 0.92 6.06 16.32
C LYS A 144 1.89 5.20 15.52
N ALA A 145 2.99 5.79 15.03
CA ALA A 145 4.02 5.03 14.35
C ALA A 145 4.71 4.01 15.27
N TYR A 146 4.93 4.35 16.55
CA TYR A 146 5.39 3.40 17.55
C TYR A 146 4.45 2.20 17.69
N ASP A 147 3.14 2.45 17.83
CA ASP A 147 2.13 1.40 17.93
C ASP A 147 2.09 0.53 16.67
N ASP A 148 2.16 1.16 15.48
CA ASP A 148 2.17 0.45 14.20
C ASP A 148 3.35 -0.52 14.10
N ALA A 149 4.53 -0.12 14.57
CA ALA A 149 5.73 -0.95 14.56
C ALA A 149 5.73 -2.05 15.64
N HIS A 150 5.20 -1.79 16.83
CA HIS A 150 5.40 -2.67 17.99
C HIS A 150 4.17 -3.46 18.43
N HIS A 151 2.96 -2.97 18.13
CA HIS A 151 1.71 -3.52 18.69
C HIS A 151 0.81 -4.17 17.64
N ARG A 152 1.09 -4.00 16.34
CA ARG A 152 0.25 -4.52 15.25
C ARG A 152 0.69 -5.87 14.69
N GLY A 153 1.79 -6.44 15.20
CA GLY A 153 2.26 -7.77 14.80
C GLY A 153 3.23 -7.77 13.61
N VAL A 154 3.85 -6.63 13.31
CA VAL A 154 4.93 -6.53 12.31
C VAL A 154 6.23 -7.02 12.93
N SER A 155 6.85 -8.03 12.30
CA SER A 155 8.16 -8.54 12.74
C SER A 155 9.28 -7.72 12.08
N ASN A 156 10.30 -7.31 12.84
CA ASN A 156 11.41 -6.50 12.34
C ASN A 156 10.94 -5.21 11.60
N PRO A 157 10.15 -4.34 12.26
CA PRO A 157 9.53 -3.18 11.61
C PRO A 157 10.53 -2.24 10.93
N GLY A 158 11.77 -2.17 11.43
CA GLY A 158 12.85 -1.35 10.86
C GLY A 158 13.35 -1.79 9.48
N SER A 159 13.09 -3.02 9.03
CA SER A 159 13.53 -3.47 7.69
C SER A 159 12.56 -3.11 6.57
N TYR A 160 11.37 -2.61 6.90
CA TYR A 160 10.36 -2.28 5.90
C TYR A 160 10.47 -0.83 5.44
N PHE A 161 9.99 -0.62 4.21
CA PHE A 161 9.60 0.71 3.74
C PHE A 161 8.14 0.97 4.17
N TRP A 162 7.88 2.13 4.79
CA TRP A 162 6.57 2.50 5.31
C TRP A 162 5.97 3.68 4.54
N TRP A 163 4.77 3.48 4.01
CA TRP A 163 3.98 4.53 3.36
C TRP A 163 3.00 5.13 4.36
N LEU A 164 3.06 6.45 4.53
CA LEU A 164 2.08 7.21 5.28
C LEU A 164 0.89 7.51 4.37
N ASP A 165 -0.22 6.83 4.61
CA ASP A 165 -1.46 7.03 3.86
C ASP A 165 -2.18 8.29 4.36
N VAL A 166 -2.30 9.27 3.48
CA VAL A 166 -2.88 10.59 3.73
C VAL A 166 -4.07 10.81 2.81
N GLU A 167 -5.26 10.46 3.31
CA GLU A 167 -6.51 10.58 2.57
C GLU A 167 -7.60 11.28 3.38
N THR A 168 -8.59 11.82 2.68
CA THR A 168 -9.74 12.54 3.22
C THR A 168 -10.75 11.62 3.92
N GLU A 169 -10.61 10.32 3.71
CA GLU A 169 -11.36 9.29 4.43
C GLU A 169 -10.77 9.03 5.82
N ASN A 170 -9.50 9.42 6.06
CA ASN A 170 -8.90 9.41 7.38
C ASN A 170 -9.39 10.59 8.24
N SER A 171 -9.11 10.53 9.54
CA SER A 171 -9.51 11.57 10.49
C SER A 171 -8.47 12.70 10.54
N TRP A 172 -8.75 13.84 9.92
CA TRP A 172 -7.84 14.99 9.90
C TRP A 172 -8.47 16.25 10.47
N SER A 173 -7.64 17.14 11.03
CA SER A 173 -8.06 18.51 11.32
C SER A 173 -8.40 19.23 10.02
N GLY A 174 -9.65 19.71 9.91
CA GLY A 174 -10.10 20.48 8.75
C GLY A 174 -9.62 21.94 8.76
N THR A 175 -9.05 22.41 9.87
CA THR A 175 -8.67 23.82 10.08
C THR A 175 -7.19 24.02 10.34
N ASP A 176 -6.44 22.97 10.71
CA ASP A 176 -5.04 23.07 11.09
C ASP A 176 -4.15 22.11 10.30
N LYS A 177 -3.69 22.57 9.13
CA LYS A 177 -2.76 21.81 8.28
C LYS A 177 -1.35 21.74 8.86
N GLU A 178 -0.97 22.70 9.70
CA GLU A 178 0.34 22.71 10.36
C GLU A 178 0.42 21.57 11.38
N ALA A 179 -0.64 21.36 12.16
CA ALA A 179 -0.76 20.21 13.06
C ALA A 179 -0.85 18.88 12.29
N ASN A 180 -1.59 18.83 11.17
CA ASN A 180 -1.60 17.63 10.31
C ASN A 180 -0.19 17.27 9.80
N ARG A 181 0.62 18.26 9.41
CA ARG A 181 2.03 18.05 9.06
C ARG A 181 2.84 17.54 10.23
N ALA A 182 2.67 18.12 11.42
CA ALA A 182 3.39 17.71 12.61
C ALA A 182 3.17 16.23 12.94
N VAL A 183 1.95 15.69 12.77
CA VAL A 183 1.69 14.25 12.88
C VAL A 183 2.62 13.45 11.96
N LEU A 184 2.64 13.80 10.67
CA LEU A 184 3.43 13.07 9.67
C LEU A 184 4.94 13.18 9.96
N GLU A 185 5.40 14.33 10.43
CA GLU A 185 6.79 14.54 10.85
C GLU A 185 7.16 13.64 12.04
N GLY A 186 6.30 13.55 13.05
CA GLY A 186 6.50 12.68 14.20
C GLY A 186 6.47 11.19 13.85
N MET A 187 5.57 10.78 12.95
CA MET A 187 5.57 9.42 12.40
C MET A 187 6.87 9.11 11.66
N THR A 188 7.32 10.05 10.83
CA THR A 188 8.56 9.92 10.04
C THR A 188 9.78 9.80 10.94
N ASP A 189 9.89 10.64 11.98
CA ASP A 189 11.01 10.59 12.91
C ASP A 189 11.04 9.29 13.71
N PHE A 190 9.88 8.77 14.14
CA PHE A 190 9.83 7.46 14.77
C PHE A 190 10.32 6.35 13.83
N PHE A 191 9.79 6.26 12.60
CA PHE A 191 10.20 5.21 11.67
C PHE A 191 11.70 5.29 11.32
N HIS A 192 12.23 6.50 11.10
CA HIS A 192 13.66 6.68 10.92
C HIS A 192 14.47 6.24 12.15
N SER A 193 13.97 6.48 13.37
CA SER A 193 14.66 6.09 14.61
C SER A 193 14.86 4.57 14.76
N ILE A 194 13.98 3.76 14.13
CA ILE A 194 14.11 2.29 14.09
C ILE A 194 14.82 1.78 12.83
N GLY A 195 15.33 2.67 11.98
CA GLY A 195 16.04 2.35 10.74
C GLY A 195 15.16 2.09 9.52
N ALA A 196 13.84 2.29 9.63
CA ALA A 196 12.92 2.14 8.51
C ALA A 196 13.04 3.32 7.52
N GLN A 197 12.62 3.08 6.28
CA GLN A 197 12.45 4.12 5.27
C GLN A 197 10.99 4.55 5.20
N VAL A 198 10.74 5.80 4.82
CA VAL A 198 9.38 6.39 4.81
C VAL A 198 9.07 7.01 3.44
N GLY A 199 7.82 6.91 3.02
CA GLY A 199 7.25 7.62 1.89
C GLY A 199 5.82 8.07 2.19
N ILE A 200 5.25 8.85 1.29
CA ILE A 200 3.93 9.47 1.49
C ILE A 200 2.99 9.03 0.37
N TYR A 201 1.78 8.61 0.72
CA TYR A 201 0.71 8.28 -0.22
C TYR A 201 -0.42 9.29 -0.15
N SER A 202 -0.84 9.80 -1.32
CA SER A 202 -2.04 10.62 -1.47
C SER A 202 -2.37 10.88 -2.95
N THR A 203 -3.45 11.61 -3.20
CA THR A 203 -3.59 12.38 -4.44
C THR A 203 -3.12 13.82 -4.20
N GLY A 204 -2.67 14.55 -5.22
CA GLY A 204 -2.30 15.95 -5.07
C GLY A 204 -3.43 16.82 -4.47
N ARG A 205 -4.69 16.55 -4.85
CA ARG A 205 -5.86 17.26 -4.31
C ARG A 205 -6.06 17.00 -2.81
N GLN A 206 -5.99 15.74 -2.38
CA GLN A 206 -6.17 15.37 -0.98
C GLN A 206 -5.01 15.93 -0.13
N TRP A 207 -3.79 15.84 -0.64
CA TRP A 207 -2.61 16.43 -0.02
C TRP A 207 -2.74 17.94 0.18
N ASP A 208 -3.13 18.69 -0.85
CA ASP A 208 -3.35 20.13 -0.75
C ASP A 208 -4.43 20.48 0.28
N GLN A 209 -5.47 19.66 0.38
CA GLN A 209 -6.56 19.86 1.34
C GLN A 209 -6.10 19.59 2.78
N ILE A 210 -5.35 18.53 3.02
CA ILE A 210 -5.02 18.03 4.36
C ILE A 210 -3.72 18.65 4.90
N VAL A 211 -2.68 18.68 4.08
CA VAL A 211 -1.29 18.95 4.48
C VAL A 211 -0.81 20.28 3.93
N GLY A 212 -1.10 20.55 2.66
CA GLY A 212 -0.65 21.74 1.95
C GLY A 212 0.87 21.79 1.76
N PRO A 213 1.44 23.00 1.57
CA PRO A 213 2.87 23.17 1.31
C PRO A 213 3.75 22.65 2.46
N VAL A 214 4.83 21.95 2.09
CA VAL A 214 5.87 21.47 3.02
C VAL A 214 7.13 22.32 2.84
N SER A 215 7.62 22.91 3.93
CA SER A 215 8.88 23.67 3.96
C SER A 215 10.08 22.77 3.67
N SER A 216 11.14 23.32 3.06
CA SER A 216 12.40 22.60 2.84
C SER A 216 13.14 22.21 4.12
N SER A 217 12.75 22.76 5.27
CA SER A 217 13.26 22.39 6.59
C SER A 217 12.57 21.17 7.22
N SER A 218 11.44 20.71 6.67
CA SER A 218 10.69 19.57 7.19
C SER A 218 11.33 18.25 6.78
N ASN A 219 11.28 17.23 7.66
CA ASN A 219 11.73 15.87 7.34
C ASN A 219 10.89 15.21 6.23
N LEU A 220 9.71 15.76 5.92
CA LEU A 220 8.82 15.30 4.85
C LEU A 220 9.28 15.77 3.46
N TYR A 221 10.10 16.83 3.40
CA TYR A 221 10.32 17.59 2.16
C TYR A 221 10.91 16.75 1.01
N VAL A 222 11.74 15.76 1.34
CA VAL A 222 12.44 14.91 0.37
C VAL A 222 11.85 13.49 0.29
N LEU A 223 10.75 13.22 1.01
CA LEU A 223 10.17 11.89 1.01
C LEU A 223 9.60 11.55 -0.38
N PRO A 224 9.76 10.29 -0.84
CA PRO A 224 9.17 9.85 -2.08
C PRO A 224 7.64 9.80 -1.96
N SER A 225 6.98 10.08 -3.08
CA SER A 225 5.53 10.10 -3.23
C SER A 225 5.02 8.84 -3.92
N TRP A 226 3.94 8.29 -3.38
CA TRP A 226 3.08 7.30 -4.02
C TRP A 226 1.76 8.01 -4.40
N LEU A 227 1.59 8.28 -5.69
CA LEU A 227 0.48 9.08 -6.19
C LEU A 227 -0.73 8.22 -6.57
N ALA A 228 -1.86 8.46 -5.93
CA ALA A 228 -3.14 7.88 -6.32
C ALA A 228 -3.84 8.65 -7.46
N GLY A 229 -4.87 8.03 -8.02
CA GLY A 229 -5.86 8.70 -8.89
C GLY A 229 -5.79 8.34 -10.37
N SER A 230 -4.87 7.45 -10.78
CA SER A 230 -4.86 6.95 -12.15
C SER A 230 -6.00 5.95 -12.39
N ARG A 231 -6.51 5.92 -13.63
CA ARG A 231 -7.66 5.06 -14.02
C ARG A 231 -7.26 3.82 -14.82
N SER A 232 -5.98 3.70 -15.16
CA SER A 232 -5.43 2.62 -15.97
C SER A 232 -3.92 2.50 -15.75
N ALA A 233 -3.35 1.36 -16.14
CA ALA A 233 -1.90 1.15 -16.12
C ALA A 233 -1.13 2.18 -16.94
N SER A 234 -1.67 2.57 -18.11
CA SER A 234 -1.07 3.61 -18.95
C SER A 234 -1.15 5.00 -18.30
N GLY A 235 -2.24 5.30 -17.60
CA GLY A 235 -2.37 6.54 -16.82
C GLY A 235 -1.38 6.59 -15.68
N ALA A 236 -1.23 5.48 -14.94
CA ALA A 236 -0.26 5.35 -13.87
C ALA A 236 1.18 5.56 -14.37
N ALA A 237 1.55 4.93 -15.49
CA ALA A 237 2.87 5.15 -16.10
C ALA A 237 3.12 6.63 -16.50
N LEU A 238 2.10 7.34 -16.99
CA LEU A 238 2.20 8.77 -17.31
C LEU A 238 2.31 9.64 -16.06
N ALA A 239 1.59 9.29 -14.99
CA ALA A 239 1.60 10.00 -13.71
C ALA A 239 2.96 9.97 -13.00
N CYS A 240 3.90 9.11 -13.42
CA CYS A 240 5.28 9.18 -12.94
C CYS A 240 5.98 10.50 -13.28
N ALA A 241 5.49 11.25 -14.27
CA ALA A 241 6.00 12.57 -14.62
C ALA A 241 5.28 13.73 -13.90
N ASP A 242 4.27 13.43 -13.07
CA ASP A 242 3.58 14.44 -12.28
C ASP A 242 4.47 14.99 -11.18
N ALA A 243 4.07 16.12 -10.61
CA ALA A 243 4.76 16.68 -9.46
C ALA A 243 4.59 15.75 -8.23
N PRO A 244 5.66 15.52 -7.44
CA PRO A 244 5.55 14.86 -6.15
C PRO A 244 4.70 15.68 -5.17
N LEU A 245 4.28 15.04 -4.08
CA LEU A 245 3.48 15.67 -3.02
C LEU A 245 4.26 16.77 -2.29
N THR A 246 5.58 16.65 -2.21
CA THR A 246 6.47 17.62 -1.56
C THR A 246 7.51 18.16 -2.53
N GLY A 247 7.90 19.43 -2.36
CA GLY A 247 8.71 20.14 -3.36
C GLY A 247 10.12 19.57 -3.58
N GLY A 248 10.66 18.78 -2.66
CA GLY A 248 11.96 18.11 -2.78
C GLY A 248 11.87 16.60 -3.00
N GLY A 249 10.66 16.04 -3.07
CA GLY A 249 10.44 14.62 -3.24
C GLY A 249 10.57 14.15 -4.69
N THR A 250 10.31 12.87 -4.91
CA THR A 250 10.19 12.25 -6.23
C THR A 250 8.94 11.38 -6.28
N VAL A 251 8.38 11.15 -7.47
CA VAL A 251 7.30 10.18 -7.62
C VAL A 251 7.93 8.80 -7.71
N ALA A 252 7.72 7.96 -6.70
CA ALA A 252 8.24 6.62 -6.62
C ALA A 252 7.21 5.59 -7.11
N LEU A 253 5.94 5.80 -6.77
CA LEU A 253 4.86 4.90 -7.16
C LEU A 253 3.67 5.72 -7.69
N THR A 254 2.87 5.09 -8.54
CA THR A 254 1.55 5.60 -8.92
C THR A 254 0.52 4.46 -8.85
N GLN A 255 -0.68 4.76 -8.38
CA GLN A 255 -1.73 3.77 -8.17
C GLN A 255 -2.87 3.92 -9.18
N PHE A 256 -3.40 2.79 -9.65
CA PHE A 256 -4.66 2.71 -10.36
C PHE A 256 -5.48 1.49 -9.91
N VAL A 257 -6.80 1.63 -9.97
CA VAL A 257 -7.71 0.52 -9.65
C VAL A 257 -8.10 -0.22 -10.93
N SER A 258 -8.03 -1.55 -10.90
CA SER A 258 -8.52 -2.38 -12.00
C SER A 258 -9.06 -3.70 -11.49
N ARG A 259 -10.19 -4.15 -12.04
CA ARG A 259 -10.79 -5.47 -11.73
C ARG A 259 -10.95 -5.75 -10.22
N GLY A 260 -11.22 -4.71 -9.43
CA GLY A 260 -11.43 -4.82 -7.98
C GLY A 260 -10.16 -4.89 -7.13
N PHE A 261 -8.99 -4.60 -7.70
CA PHE A 261 -7.72 -4.54 -6.98
C PHE A 261 -6.96 -3.24 -7.27
N ASP A 262 -6.15 -2.85 -6.30
CA ASP A 262 -5.26 -1.70 -6.38
C ASP A 262 -3.91 -2.15 -6.92
N TYR A 263 -3.52 -1.55 -8.05
CA TYR A 263 -2.27 -1.83 -8.76
C TYR A 263 -1.34 -0.64 -8.68
N ASN A 264 -0.06 -0.94 -8.51
CA ASN A 264 1.00 0.04 -8.34
C ASN A 264 2.01 -0.04 -9.46
N HIS A 265 2.22 1.07 -10.16
CA HIS A 265 3.27 1.21 -11.14
C HIS A 265 4.51 1.82 -10.48
N SER A 266 5.65 1.14 -10.63
CA SER A 266 6.95 1.66 -10.18
C SER A 266 7.46 2.73 -11.13
N CYS A 267 7.75 3.91 -10.62
CA CYS A 267 8.38 4.98 -11.39
C CYS A 267 9.91 4.83 -11.41
N PRO A 268 10.59 5.42 -12.43
CA PRO A 268 12.06 5.43 -12.54
C PRO A 268 12.79 6.15 -11.40
#